data_AF-A0A1Q8VPI0-F1
#
_entry.id   AF-A0A1Q8VPI0-F1
#
_cell.length_a   1.000
_cell.length_b   1.000
_cell.length_c   1.000
_cell.angle_alpha   90.00
_cell.angle_beta   90.00
_cell.angle_gamma   90.00
#
_symmetry.space_group_name_H-M   'P 1'
#
loop_
_entity.id
_entity.type
_entity.pdbx_description
1 polymer ?
#
loop_
_entity_poly.entity_id
_entity_poly.type
_entity_poly.pdbx_seq_one_letter_code
_entity_poly.pdbx_strand_id
1 'polypeptide(L)'
;MTEKFTYTDLFAGIGGFHAALSGMGGRCTYAVEIDKDAARIYEQNWGIDALGDITVDANDDGVSDRIQPHDILAAGFPCQPFSKSGAQAGMLDEVRGTLYFNILKIVQERHPTVLLLENVRNLAGPRHAHEWEVIVKSLREEGYRIADTPAILSPHQLGPERGGRPQVRERVFITATYDPEGIESTAPQPVARPRELYADKPVDWKIDDYLLADVEGYDLSRAEKDWINAWDKWVKRFRDHNPGKKLPGFPIWVDAWQTTEDLEIQIESGELDDVPAWKMNFLRKNAQLFTENAAWCRAWMTTSGVKDFPPSRRKLEWQAQDIESLWDCLMHFRPSGLRAKPATYVPALVAITQTSIVGKQRRRLAPQEAARLQGFPDEFSFAGQPDAKTYKQLGNGVNVGVVWNMLKMHCDRDRRILESTASGRRILNAVDAAPTSPDEAVRKLLAR
;
A
#
# COMPACT_ATOMS: atom_id res chain seq x y z
N MET A 1 33.62 18.39 -4.85
CA MET A 1 32.31 17.72 -4.84
C MET A 1 31.78 17.81 -3.42
N THR A 2 30.54 18.22 -3.21
CA THR A 2 29.89 18.17 -1.89
C THR A 2 29.83 16.72 -1.40
N GLU A 3 30.11 16.50 -0.11
CA GLU A 3 30.05 15.17 0.50
C GLU A 3 28.60 14.67 0.48
N LYS A 4 28.39 13.42 0.03
CA LYS A 4 27.06 12.79 -0.02
C LYS A 4 26.58 12.46 1.39
N PHE A 5 25.28 12.61 1.65
CA PHE A 5 24.70 12.05 2.86
C PHE A 5 24.73 10.51 2.81
N THR A 6 24.84 9.87 3.97
CA THR A 6 24.83 8.42 4.10
C THR A 6 23.51 7.93 4.68
N TYR A 7 23.11 6.70 4.34
CA TYR A 7 21.89 6.13 4.90
C TYR A 7 21.97 4.62 5.08
N THR A 8 21.12 4.11 5.97
CA THR A 8 20.85 2.68 6.15
C THR A 8 19.45 2.32 5.69
N ASP A 9 19.29 1.13 5.11
CA ASP A 9 18.03 0.63 4.55
C ASP A 9 17.65 -0.70 5.23
N LEU A 10 16.88 -0.60 6.32
CA LEU A 10 16.45 -1.74 7.10
C LEU A 10 15.13 -2.32 6.57
N PHE A 11 15.00 -3.65 6.57
CA PHE A 11 13.85 -4.34 5.97
C PHE A 11 13.69 -3.94 4.50
N ALA A 12 14.81 -3.98 3.79
CA ALA A 12 15.01 -3.27 2.54
C ALA A 12 14.06 -3.72 1.43
N GLY A 13 13.53 -4.95 1.51
CA GLY A 13 12.69 -5.55 0.50
C GLY A 13 13.40 -5.55 -0.85
N ILE A 14 12.74 -4.94 -1.85
CA ILE A 14 13.30 -4.77 -3.20
C ILE A 14 13.92 -3.37 -3.42
N GLY A 15 14.01 -2.54 -2.37
CA GLY A 15 14.73 -1.27 -2.39
C GLY A 15 13.91 -0.04 -2.79
N GLY A 16 12.70 0.10 -2.25
CA GLY A 16 11.91 1.33 -2.45
C GLY A 16 12.51 2.55 -1.74
N PHE A 17 13.06 2.37 -0.53
CA PHE A 17 13.85 3.40 0.15
C PHE A 17 15.17 3.66 -0.58
N HIS A 18 15.87 2.60 -0.97
CA HIS A 18 17.09 2.71 -1.77
C HIS A 18 16.90 3.58 -3.00
N ALA A 19 15.88 3.28 -3.83
CA ALA A 19 15.58 4.02 -5.04
C ALA A 19 15.43 5.53 -4.75
N ALA A 20 14.64 5.88 -3.73
CA ALA A 20 14.42 7.28 -3.37
C ALA A 20 15.69 7.96 -2.84
N LEU A 21 16.39 7.36 -1.87
CA LEU A 21 17.52 7.98 -1.17
C LEU A 21 18.78 8.04 -2.03
N SER A 22 19.14 6.95 -2.72
CA SER A 22 20.21 6.99 -3.73
C SER A 22 19.85 7.91 -4.88
N GLY A 23 18.57 8.02 -5.25
CA GLY A 23 18.10 8.89 -6.34
C GLY A 23 18.31 10.37 -6.01
N MET A 24 18.21 10.74 -4.74
CA MET A 24 18.54 12.09 -4.25
C MET A 24 20.06 12.33 -4.14
N GLY A 25 20.90 11.32 -4.39
CA GLY A 25 22.35 11.41 -4.30
C GLY A 25 22.94 10.86 -3.00
N GLY A 26 22.16 10.18 -2.17
CA GLY A 26 22.63 9.50 -0.97
C GLY A 26 23.57 8.32 -1.27
N ARG A 27 24.28 7.87 -0.25
CA ARG A 27 25.09 6.65 -0.29
C ARG A 27 24.60 5.64 0.76
N CYS A 28 24.12 4.50 0.29
CA CYS A 28 23.78 3.38 1.16
C CYS A 28 25.04 2.84 1.83
N THR A 29 25.08 2.81 3.17
CA THR A 29 26.20 2.25 3.95
C THR A 29 25.90 0.86 4.48
N TYR A 30 24.63 0.54 4.69
CA TYR A 30 24.18 -0.77 5.14
C TYR A 30 22.73 -1.00 4.69
N ALA A 31 22.43 -2.21 4.24
CA ALA A 31 21.08 -2.66 3.90
C ALA A 31 20.87 -4.07 4.45
N VAL A 32 19.65 -4.39 4.89
CA VAL A 32 19.32 -5.73 5.42
C VAL A 32 17.91 -6.17 5.05
N GLU A 33 17.80 -7.40 4.58
CA GLU A 33 16.57 -8.08 4.19
C GLU A 33 16.71 -9.59 4.48
N ILE A 34 15.70 -10.16 5.15
CA ILE A 34 15.71 -11.57 5.58
C ILE A 34 15.17 -12.51 4.50
N ASP A 35 14.27 -12.02 3.64
CA ASP A 35 13.71 -12.77 2.51
C ASP A 35 14.75 -12.88 1.39
N LYS A 36 15.28 -14.09 1.22
CA LYS A 36 16.32 -14.41 0.22
C LYS A 36 15.95 -14.00 -1.21
N ASP A 37 14.67 -14.12 -1.57
CA ASP A 37 14.22 -13.75 -2.90
C ASP A 37 14.24 -12.23 -3.07
N ALA A 38 13.79 -11.47 -2.08
CA ALA A 38 13.81 -10.00 -2.09
C ALA A 38 15.24 -9.46 -2.05
N ALA A 39 16.11 -9.99 -1.18
CA ALA A 39 17.52 -9.64 -1.11
C ALA A 39 18.25 -9.87 -2.45
N ARG A 40 17.95 -10.97 -3.16
CA ARG A 40 18.48 -11.21 -4.50
C ARG A 40 18.02 -10.17 -5.52
N ILE A 41 16.75 -9.75 -5.48
CA ILE A 41 16.26 -8.67 -6.35
C ILE A 41 16.92 -7.33 -5.98
N TYR A 42 17.15 -7.09 -4.69
CA TYR A 42 17.86 -5.91 -4.21
C TYR A 42 19.30 -5.88 -4.77
N GLU A 43 20.06 -6.97 -4.60
CA GLU A 43 21.43 -7.09 -5.10
C GLU A 43 21.49 -6.91 -6.63
N GLN A 44 20.57 -7.51 -7.36
CA GLN A 44 20.51 -7.41 -8.82
C GLN A 44 20.37 -5.96 -9.31
N ASN A 45 19.56 -5.14 -8.63
CA ASN A 45 19.25 -3.78 -9.07
C ASN A 45 20.22 -2.74 -8.48
N TRP A 46 20.76 -3.00 -7.29
CA TRP A 46 21.51 -2.01 -6.52
C TRP A 46 22.99 -2.38 -6.30
N GLY A 47 23.40 -3.60 -6.66
CA GLY A 47 24.77 -4.09 -6.50
C GLY A 47 25.21 -4.28 -5.06
N ILE A 48 24.25 -4.41 -4.13
CA ILE A 48 24.47 -4.55 -2.68
C ILE A 48 23.83 -5.85 -2.21
N ASP A 49 24.63 -6.74 -1.63
CA ASP A 49 24.10 -7.90 -0.91
C ASP A 49 23.46 -7.42 0.40
N ALA A 50 22.13 -7.49 0.42
CA ALA A 50 21.32 -7.11 1.58
C ALA A 50 20.90 -8.33 2.42
N LEU A 51 21.26 -9.57 2.06
CA LEU A 51 20.77 -10.74 2.77
C LEU A 51 21.30 -10.76 4.21
N GLY A 52 20.39 -10.73 5.18
CA GLY A 52 20.75 -10.76 6.59
C GLY A 52 19.57 -10.72 7.54
N ASP A 53 19.87 -10.78 8.84
CA ASP A 53 18.89 -10.71 9.90
C ASP A 53 19.26 -9.57 10.86
N ILE A 54 18.39 -8.55 10.92
CA ILE A 54 18.60 -7.39 11.78
C ILE A 54 18.64 -7.74 13.27
N THR A 55 18.03 -8.86 13.68
CA THR A 55 18.07 -9.33 15.06
C THR A 55 19.45 -9.87 15.44
N VAL A 56 20.29 -10.20 14.45
CA VAL A 56 21.70 -10.55 14.66
C VAL A 56 22.57 -9.30 14.71
N ASP A 57 22.28 -8.31 13.85
CA ASP A 57 23.10 -7.10 13.73
C ASP A 57 22.76 -6.01 14.77
N ALA A 58 21.59 -6.06 15.41
CA ALA A 58 21.20 -5.15 16.49
C ALA A 58 20.37 -5.88 17.56
N ASN A 59 20.97 -6.20 18.70
CA ASN A 59 20.34 -6.96 19.77
C ASN A 59 20.79 -6.50 21.16
N ASP A 60 20.49 -7.29 22.20
CA ASP A 60 20.81 -6.90 23.58
C ASP A 60 22.33 -6.86 23.86
N ASP A 61 23.14 -7.51 23.01
CA ASP A 61 24.60 -7.49 23.11
C ASP A 61 25.23 -6.25 22.43
N GLY A 62 24.44 -5.47 21.68
CA GLY A 62 24.85 -4.22 21.03
C GLY A 62 24.50 -4.13 19.54
N VAL A 63 25.04 -3.11 18.87
CA VAL A 63 24.90 -2.90 17.42
C VAL A 63 26.20 -3.25 16.70
N SER A 64 26.10 -4.15 15.72
CA SER A 64 27.18 -4.60 14.85
C SER A 64 27.91 -3.44 14.15
N ASP A 65 29.23 -3.54 14.03
CA ASP A 65 30.08 -2.58 13.29
C ASP A 65 29.75 -2.50 11.79
N ARG A 66 29.02 -3.49 11.26
CA ARG A 66 28.46 -3.43 9.90
C ARG A 66 27.51 -2.25 9.73
N ILE A 67 26.82 -1.85 10.80
CA ILE A 67 25.93 -0.68 10.83
C ILE A 67 26.78 0.54 11.18
N GLN A 68 27.48 1.07 10.18
CA GLN A 68 28.32 2.26 10.32
C GLN A 68 27.48 3.51 10.67
N PRO A 69 28.09 4.54 11.28
CA PRO A 69 27.44 5.85 11.44
C PRO A 69 26.85 6.37 10.11
N HIS A 70 25.64 6.91 10.18
CA HIS A 70 24.87 7.31 9.01
C HIS A 70 23.99 8.51 9.29
N ASP A 71 23.69 9.28 8.24
CA ASP A 71 22.91 10.51 8.35
C ASP A 71 21.40 10.21 8.43
N ILE A 72 20.91 9.20 7.68
CA ILE A 72 19.49 8.80 7.63
C ILE A 72 19.32 7.32 7.93
N LEU A 73 18.42 6.97 8.84
CA LEU A 73 17.96 5.59 9.04
C LEU A 73 16.59 5.41 8.39
N ALA A 74 16.51 4.56 7.38
CA ALA A 74 15.26 4.21 6.71
C ALA A 74 14.83 2.78 7.06
N ALA A 75 13.53 2.59 7.33
CA ALA A 75 13.01 1.26 7.68
C ALA A 75 11.53 1.07 7.34
N GLY A 76 11.21 0.06 6.53
CA GLY A 76 9.84 -0.39 6.24
C GLY A 76 9.48 -1.61 7.08
N PHE A 77 9.38 -1.44 8.41
CA PHE A 77 9.39 -2.57 9.32
C PHE A 77 8.04 -3.33 9.35
N PRO A 78 8.07 -4.67 9.51
CA PRO A 78 6.84 -5.47 9.58
C PRO A 78 5.88 -5.03 10.69
N CYS A 79 4.59 -5.00 10.38
CA CYS A 79 3.52 -4.75 11.36
C CYS A 79 3.29 -6.00 12.23
N GLN A 80 4.14 -6.23 13.22
CA GLN A 80 3.91 -7.25 14.24
C GLN A 80 2.96 -6.68 15.32
N PRO A 81 1.95 -7.42 15.78
CA PRO A 81 1.18 -7.00 16.94
C PRO A 81 2.12 -6.94 18.14
N PHE A 82 2.22 -5.76 18.76
CA PHE A 82 2.64 -5.64 20.14
C PHE A 82 1.55 -6.38 20.95
N SER A 83 1.91 -7.41 21.70
CA SER A 83 1.11 -8.64 21.87
C SER A 83 -0.39 -8.52 22.25
N LYS A 84 -1.16 -9.56 21.87
CA LYS A 84 -2.46 -9.93 22.46
C LYS A 84 -2.37 -11.33 23.08
N SER A 85 -1.77 -11.47 24.26
CA SER A 85 -1.90 -12.69 25.06
C SER A 85 -1.50 -12.50 26.52
N GLY A 86 -2.50 -12.59 27.41
CA GLY A 86 -2.42 -13.34 28.67
C GLY A 86 -1.48 -12.89 29.80
N ALA A 87 -2.09 -12.43 30.90
CA ALA A 87 -1.58 -12.37 32.27
C ALA A 87 -0.52 -11.29 32.60
N GLN A 88 -0.76 -10.62 33.72
CA GLN A 88 -0.07 -9.42 34.24
C GLN A 88 1.38 -9.67 34.73
N ALA A 89 2.19 -10.42 34.00
CA ALA A 89 3.60 -10.61 34.35
C ALA A 89 4.47 -10.59 33.08
N GLY A 90 4.90 -9.39 32.65
CA GLY A 90 5.99 -9.24 31.67
C GLY A 90 5.67 -8.59 30.32
N MET A 91 4.55 -7.86 30.14
CA MET A 91 4.22 -7.23 28.83
C MET A 91 5.31 -6.31 28.25
N LEU A 92 6.14 -5.68 29.09
CA LEU A 92 7.25 -4.84 28.61
C LEU A 92 8.34 -5.64 27.88
N ASP A 93 8.57 -6.90 28.28
CA ASP A 93 9.59 -7.76 27.66
C ASP A 93 9.09 -8.39 26.35
N GLU A 94 7.78 -8.66 26.21
CA GLU A 94 7.20 -9.09 24.93
C GLU A 94 7.16 -7.96 23.88
N VAL A 95 6.91 -6.73 24.32
CA VAL A 95 6.94 -5.51 23.48
C VAL A 95 8.36 -5.27 22.95
N ARG A 96 9.38 -5.45 23.81
CA ARG A 96 10.81 -5.36 23.47
C ARG A 96 11.29 -6.38 22.42
N GLY A 97 10.54 -7.45 22.18
CA GLY A 97 10.84 -8.46 21.17
C GLY A 97 10.42 -8.11 19.74
N THR A 98 9.80 -6.93 19.52
CA THR A 98 9.39 -6.50 18.17
C THR A 98 10.54 -5.86 17.40
N LEU A 99 10.48 -5.96 16.06
CA LEU A 99 11.50 -5.42 15.16
C LEU A 99 11.70 -3.90 15.27
N TYR A 100 10.74 -3.17 15.85
CA TYR A 100 10.90 -1.76 16.20
C TYR A 100 12.02 -1.54 17.23
N PHE A 101 12.17 -2.43 18.22
CA PHE A 101 13.21 -2.26 19.24
C PHE A 101 14.61 -2.55 18.71
N ASN A 102 14.75 -3.38 17.67
CA ASN A 102 16.02 -3.51 16.95
C ASN A 102 16.39 -2.19 16.25
N ILE A 103 15.41 -1.48 15.68
CA ILE A 103 15.62 -0.12 15.15
C ILE A 103 16.03 0.82 16.29
N LEU A 104 15.31 0.81 17.42
CA LEU A 104 15.58 1.70 18.55
C LEU A 104 17.01 1.51 19.11
N LYS A 105 17.52 0.28 19.15
CA LYS A 105 18.91 -0.01 19.54
C LYS A 105 19.92 0.68 18.63
N ILE A 106 19.68 0.66 17.32
CA ILE A 106 20.52 1.38 16.35
C ILE A 106 20.39 2.89 16.56
N VAL A 107 19.18 3.39 16.80
CA VAL A 107 18.93 4.81 17.08
C VAL A 107 19.71 5.28 18.31
N GLN A 108 19.70 4.50 19.39
CA GLN A 108 20.42 4.74 20.64
C GLN A 108 21.94 4.78 20.47
N GLU A 109 22.49 3.86 19.65
CA GLU A 109 23.95 3.76 19.50
C GLU A 109 24.51 4.69 18.41
N ARG A 110 23.71 5.03 17.39
CA ARG A 110 24.18 5.76 16.20
C ARG A 110 23.65 7.18 16.06
N HIS A 111 22.53 7.52 16.71
CA HIS A 111 21.86 8.83 16.61
C HIS A 111 21.83 9.44 15.20
N PRO A 112 21.28 8.71 14.19
CA PRO A 112 21.13 9.26 12.84
C PRO A 112 20.36 10.59 12.86
N THR A 113 20.73 11.51 11.98
CA THR A 113 20.14 12.86 11.96
C THR A 113 18.66 12.85 11.60
N VAL A 114 18.25 11.95 10.71
CA VAL A 114 16.85 11.75 10.31
C VAL A 114 16.45 10.29 10.41
N LEU A 115 15.30 10.04 11.01
CA LEU A 115 14.58 8.76 10.94
C LEU A 115 13.48 8.86 9.90
N LEU A 116 13.42 7.90 8.99
CA LEU A 116 12.38 7.79 7.97
C LEU A 116 11.81 6.37 7.97
N LEU A 117 10.84 6.12 8.84
CA LEU A 117 10.22 4.80 9.00
C LEU A 117 8.82 4.76 8.35
N GLU A 118 8.43 3.61 7.84
CA GLU A 118 7.14 3.37 7.19
C GLU A 118 6.45 2.14 7.79
N ASN A 119 5.12 2.19 7.85
CA ASN A 119 4.30 1.03 8.18
C ASN A 119 2.90 1.10 7.54
N VAL A 120 2.11 0.03 7.69
CA VAL A 120 0.70 0.01 7.28
C VAL A 120 -0.12 1.05 8.04
N ARG A 121 -1.14 1.62 7.37
CA ARG A 121 -2.05 2.62 7.96
C ARG A 121 -2.64 2.21 9.31
N ASN A 122 -2.82 0.92 9.56
CA ASN A 122 -3.42 0.41 10.79
C ASN A 122 -2.68 0.88 12.06
N LEU A 123 -1.36 1.07 12.01
CA LEU A 123 -0.57 1.56 13.15
C LEU A 123 -1.01 2.96 13.61
N ALA A 124 -1.56 3.78 12.72
CA ALA A 124 -2.15 5.08 13.03
C ALA A 124 -3.62 5.00 13.52
N GLY A 125 -4.18 3.78 13.63
CA GLY A 125 -5.56 3.55 14.01
C GLY A 125 -5.76 3.42 15.53
N PRO A 126 -7.00 3.51 16.02
CA PRO A 126 -7.30 3.50 17.45
C PRO A 126 -6.90 2.19 18.16
N ARG A 127 -6.80 1.08 17.41
CA ARG A 127 -6.36 -0.20 17.96
C ARG A 127 -4.86 -0.27 18.27
N HIS A 128 -4.08 0.66 17.73
CA HIS A 128 -2.63 0.73 17.87
C HIS A 128 -2.16 2.07 18.48
N ALA A 129 -3.06 2.77 19.17
CA ALA A 129 -2.76 4.07 19.77
C ALA A 129 -1.64 3.97 20.81
N HIS A 130 -1.64 2.89 21.60
CA HIS A 130 -0.61 2.65 22.61
C HIS A 130 0.77 2.43 21.97
N GLU A 131 0.83 1.64 20.90
CA GLU A 131 2.04 1.36 20.14
C GLU A 131 2.63 2.64 19.53
N TRP A 132 1.77 3.50 18.97
CA TRP A 132 2.19 4.81 18.49
C TRP A 132 2.77 5.69 19.62
N GLU A 133 2.10 5.73 20.78
CA GLU A 133 2.59 6.46 21.96
C GLU A 133 3.95 5.94 22.43
N VAL A 134 4.16 4.62 22.44
CA VAL A 134 5.46 4.00 22.78
C VAL A 134 6.55 4.42 21.80
N ILE A 135 6.27 4.43 20.50
CA ILE A 135 7.22 4.90 19.48
C ILE A 135 7.59 6.37 19.72
N VAL A 136 6.58 7.24 19.85
CA VAL A 136 6.80 8.68 20.07
C VAL A 136 7.58 8.93 21.36
N LYS A 137 7.23 8.25 22.45
CA LYS A 137 7.89 8.40 23.75
C LYS A 137 9.35 7.94 23.69
N SER A 138 9.61 6.74 23.17
CA SER A 138 10.97 6.20 23.11
C SER A 138 11.89 7.07 22.24
N LEU A 139 11.43 7.57 21.09
CA LEU A 139 12.23 8.47 20.25
C LEU A 139 12.51 9.81 20.94
N ARG A 140 11.55 10.37 21.69
CA ARG A 140 11.75 11.60 22.46
C ARG A 140 12.74 11.42 23.61
N GLU A 141 12.73 10.27 24.26
CA GLU A 141 13.71 9.93 25.30
C GLU A 141 15.13 9.90 24.73
N GLU A 142 15.30 9.53 23.46
CA GLU A 142 16.56 9.59 22.71
C GLU A 142 16.84 10.97 22.06
N GLY A 143 16.13 12.04 22.46
CA GLY A 143 16.38 13.40 21.96
C GLY A 143 15.87 13.69 20.55
N TYR A 144 14.95 12.89 20.02
CA TYR A 144 14.36 13.16 18.71
C TYR A 144 13.11 14.04 18.79
N ARG A 145 13.06 14.98 17.84
CA ARG A 145 11.87 15.75 17.50
C ARG A 145 10.94 14.94 16.60
N ILE A 146 9.74 14.65 17.08
CA ILE A 146 8.71 13.87 16.39
C ILE A 146 7.30 14.39 16.70
N ALA A 147 6.40 14.30 15.71
CA ALA A 147 5.01 14.73 15.82
C ALA A 147 4.17 13.77 16.67
N ASP A 148 3.23 14.30 17.46
CA ASP A 148 2.31 13.48 18.28
C ASP A 148 1.32 12.69 17.41
N THR A 149 1.01 13.19 16.22
CA THR A 149 0.06 12.55 15.31
C THR A 149 0.77 11.89 14.14
N PRO A 150 0.27 10.74 13.64
CA PRO A 150 0.90 10.04 12.53
C PRO A 150 0.80 10.80 11.22
N ALA A 151 1.88 10.81 10.45
CA ALA A 151 1.84 11.27 9.07
C ALA A 151 1.28 10.15 8.18
N ILE A 152 0.27 10.46 7.37
CA ILE A 152 -0.34 9.49 6.45
C ILE A 152 -0.31 10.05 5.04
N LEU A 153 0.23 9.27 4.11
CA LEU A 153 0.31 9.63 2.70
C LEU A 153 0.02 8.41 1.82
N SER A 154 -0.56 8.67 0.65
CA SER A 154 -0.80 7.67 -0.38
C SER A 154 -0.32 8.16 -1.74
N PRO A 155 0.22 7.28 -2.62
CA PRO A 155 0.77 7.69 -3.91
C PRO A 155 -0.18 8.51 -4.79
N HIS A 156 -1.48 8.20 -4.77
CA HIS A 156 -2.48 8.90 -5.57
C HIS A 156 -2.78 10.33 -5.10
N GLN A 157 -2.33 10.70 -3.89
CA GLN A 157 -2.49 12.06 -3.36
C GLN A 157 -1.39 13.00 -3.82
N LEU A 158 -0.27 12.46 -4.33
CA LEU A 158 0.80 13.21 -4.98
C LEU A 158 0.46 13.40 -6.45
N GLY A 159 0.78 14.56 -7.02
CA GLY A 159 0.63 14.76 -8.45
C GLY A 159 1.67 13.96 -9.26
N PRO A 160 1.42 13.65 -10.54
CA PRO A 160 2.38 12.99 -11.42
C PRO A 160 3.73 13.74 -11.48
N GLU A 161 3.69 15.08 -11.42
CA GLU A 161 4.86 15.97 -11.41
C GLU A 161 5.76 15.79 -10.19
N ARG A 162 5.26 15.17 -9.12
CA ARG A 162 5.99 14.81 -7.90
C ARG A 162 6.31 13.31 -7.81
N GLY A 163 6.07 12.54 -8.87
CA GLY A 163 6.22 11.08 -8.86
C GLY A 163 5.06 10.34 -8.20
N GLY A 164 3.89 10.98 -8.09
CA GLY A 164 2.66 10.28 -7.68
C GLY A 164 2.31 9.13 -8.62
N ARG A 165 1.45 8.23 -8.14
CA ARG A 165 0.98 7.05 -8.90
C ARG A 165 -0.51 6.82 -8.66
N PRO A 166 -1.26 6.30 -9.65
CA PRO A 166 -2.69 6.01 -9.53
C PRO A 166 -2.94 4.77 -8.68
N GLN A 167 -2.49 4.80 -7.41
CA GLN A 167 -2.64 3.72 -6.46
C GLN A 167 -3.12 4.24 -5.11
N VAL A 168 -4.24 3.70 -4.64
CA VAL A 168 -4.72 3.89 -3.27
C VAL A 168 -4.00 2.90 -2.37
N ARG A 169 -2.93 3.39 -1.75
CA ARG A 169 -2.07 2.70 -0.80
C ARG A 169 -1.74 3.67 0.33
N GLU A 170 -2.61 3.75 1.34
CA GLU A 170 -2.33 4.60 2.50
C GLU A 170 -1.30 3.92 3.40
N ARG A 171 -0.30 4.70 3.80
CA ARG A 171 0.78 4.26 4.69
C ARG A 171 1.01 5.31 5.77
N VAL A 172 1.42 4.84 6.94
CA VAL A 172 1.86 5.72 8.02
C VAL A 172 3.37 5.90 7.90
N PHE A 173 3.83 7.12 8.16
CA PHE A 173 5.23 7.47 8.21
C PHE A 173 5.59 8.02 9.58
N ILE A 174 6.72 7.57 10.10
CA ILE A 174 7.33 8.04 11.33
C ILE A 174 8.60 8.78 10.91
N THR A 175 8.54 10.11 10.95
CA THR A 175 9.65 10.98 10.58
C THR A 175 10.11 11.78 11.79
N ALA A 176 11.38 11.67 12.14
CA ALA A 176 11.95 12.34 13.31
C ALA A 176 13.33 12.92 13.00
N THR A 177 13.65 14.06 13.60
CA THR A 177 14.97 14.71 13.50
C THR A 177 15.65 14.66 14.85
N TYR A 178 16.93 14.31 14.90
CA TYR A 178 17.71 14.36 16.14
C TYR A 178 17.94 15.83 16.54
N ASP A 179 17.41 16.24 17.69
CA ASP A 179 17.45 17.62 18.21
C ASP A 179 17.77 17.60 19.72
N PRO A 180 18.96 17.10 20.13
CA PRO A 180 19.30 16.92 21.54
C PRO A 180 19.40 18.25 22.31
N GLU A 181 19.70 19.34 21.60
CA GLU A 181 19.80 20.70 22.16
C GLU A 181 18.43 21.39 22.26
N GLY A 182 17.37 20.77 21.73
CA GLY A 182 16.01 21.31 21.77
C GLY A 182 15.87 22.65 21.05
N ILE A 183 16.49 22.78 19.87
CA ILE A 183 16.47 24.00 19.04
C ILE A 183 15.02 24.43 18.78
N GLU A 184 14.10 23.48 18.58
CA GLU A 184 12.67 23.74 18.44
C GLU A 184 11.89 23.05 19.58
N SER A 185 11.33 23.85 20.50
CA SER A 185 10.74 23.37 21.76
C SER A 185 9.31 22.81 21.65
N THR A 186 8.58 23.11 20.58
CA THR A 186 7.19 22.65 20.42
C THR A 186 7.09 21.43 19.52
N ALA A 187 6.32 20.40 19.89
CA ALA A 187 6.12 19.23 19.04
C ALA A 187 5.69 19.63 17.60
N PRO A 188 6.31 19.05 16.55
CA PRO A 188 6.00 19.41 15.19
C PRO A 188 4.62 18.89 14.77
N GLN A 189 4.04 19.52 13.75
CA GLN A 189 2.93 18.92 13.02
C GLN A 189 3.42 17.72 12.18
N PRO A 190 2.54 16.74 11.88
CA PRO A 190 2.90 15.66 10.97
C PRO A 190 3.25 16.22 9.60
N VAL A 191 4.25 15.62 8.95
CA VAL A 191 4.77 16.05 7.64
C VAL A 191 3.71 15.95 6.54
N ALA A 192 2.84 14.93 6.61
CA ALA A 192 1.75 14.71 5.67
C ALA A 192 0.47 14.31 6.43
N ARG A 193 -0.70 14.67 5.91
CA ARG A 193 -1.99 14.42 6.57
C ARG A 193 -2.95 13.66 5.66
N PRO A 194 -3.80 12.78 6.24
CA PRO A 194 -4.83 12.11 5.48
C PRO A 194 -5.84 13.14 4.97
N ARG A 195 -6.05 13.16 3.64
CA ARG A 195 -6.99 13.99 2.84
C ARG A 195 -6.37 15.22 2.17
N GLU A 196 -5.16 15.61 2.51
CA GLU A 196 -4.48 16.66 1.76
C GLU A 196 -4.04 16.11 0.39
N LEU A 197 -4.34 16.88 -0.66
CA LEU A 197 -3.83 16.61 -2.00
C LEU A 197 -2.57 17.45 -2.19
N TYR A 198 -1.47 16.80 -2.55
CA TYR A 198 -0.15 17.40 -2.73
C TYR A 198 0.16 17.68 -4.20
N ALA A 199 -0.88 17.96 -4.98
CA ALA A 199 -0.80 18.36 -6.37
C ALA A 199 -1.38 19.77 -6.51
N ASP A 200 -0.87 20.55 -7.46
CA ASP A 200 -1.33 21.92 -7.69
C ASP A 200 -2.82 21.98 -8.10
N LYS A 201 -3.35 20.89 -8.65
CA LYS A 201 -4.74 20.72 -9.09
C LYS A 201 -5.22 19.29 -8.80
N PRO A 202 -6.54 19.05 -8.73
CA PRO A 202 -7.09 17.70 -8.71
C PRO A 202 -6.50 16.83 -9.82
N VAL A 203 -5.97 15.67 -9.45
CA VAL A 203 -5.34 14.75 -10.39
C VAL A 203 -6.39 13.83 -10.98
N ASP A 204 -6.60 13.93 -12.30
CA ASP A 204 -7.41 12.98 -13.06
C ASP A 204 -6.55 11.78 -13.46
N TRP A 205 -6.45 10.82 -12.54
CA TRP A 205 -5.64 9.63 -12.76
C TRP A 205 -6.22 8.72 -13.85
N LYS A 206 -5.37 8.32 -14.80
CA LYS A 206 -5.69 7.34 -15.84
C LYS A 206 -4.72 6.18 -15.74
N ILE A 207 -5.24 5.00 -15.41
CA ILE A 207 -4.40 3.80 -15.31
C ILE A 207 -3.73 3.47 -16.65
N ASP A 208 -4.40 3.79 -17.77
CA ASP A 208 -3.91 3.55 -19.14
C ASP A 208 -2.51 4.17 -19.37
N ASP A 209 -2.18 5.29 -18.72
CA ASP A 209 -0.87 5.97 -18.83
C ASP A 209 0.28 5.15 -18.20
N TYR A 210 -0.04 4.17 -17.37
CA TYR A 210 0.92 3.31 -16.68
C TYR A 210 0.99 1.90 -17.24
N LEU A 211 0.15 1.58 -18.23
CA LEU A 211 0.13 0.28 -18.87
C LEU A 211 1.22 0.17 -19.93
N LEU A 212 1.66 -1.06 -20.17
CA LEU A 212 2.50 -1.42 -21.30
C LEU A 212 1.60 -1.68 -22.51
N ALA A 213 2.06 -1.27 -23.70
CA ALA A 213 1.32 -1.40 -24.95
C ALA A 213 1.06 -2.88 -25.31
N ASP A 214 2.11 -3.70 -25.25
CA ASP A 214 2.05 -5.13 -25.60
C ASP A 214 2.55 -5.97 -24.43
N VAL A 215 1.66 -6.80 -23.87
CA VAL A 215 1.99 -7.69 -22.75
C VAL A 215 1.38 -9.06 -23.01
N GLU A 216 2.24 -10.05 -23.26
CA GLU A 216 1.84 -11.44 -23.45
C GLU A 216 1.77 -12.20 -22.12
N GLY A 217 0.93 -13.24 -22.06
CA GLY A 217 0.89 -14.18 -20.93
C GLY A 217 0.01 -13.75 -19.74
N TYR A 218 -0.61 -12.56 -19.78
CA TYR A 218 -1.47 -12.05 -18.70
C TYR A 218 -2.97 -12.04 -19.04
N ASP A 219 -3.33 -12.54 -20.22
CA ASP A 219 -4.71 -12.70 -20.67
C ASP A 219 -5.59 -13.39 -19.65
N LEU A 220 -6.85 -12.96 -19.58
CA LEU A 220 -7.86 -13.72 -18.87
C LEU A 220 -8.14 -15.05 -19.58
N SER A 221 -8.30 -16.10 -18.79
CA SER A 221 -8.77 -17.39 -19.28
C SER A 221 -10.18 -17.28 -19.89
N ARG A 222 -10.57 -18.26 -20.70
CA ARG A 222 -11.92 -18.33 -21.28
C ARG A 222 -13.00 -18.29 -20.19
N ALA A 223 -12.86 -19.10 -19.14
CA ALA A 223 -13.81 -19.13 -18.03
C ALA A 223 -13.95 -17.77 -17.34
N GLU A 224 -12.85 -17.06 -17.13
CA GLU A 224 -12.87 -15.73 -16.53
C GLU A 224 -13.56 -14.69 -17.41
N LYS A 225 -13.31 -14.72 -18.72
CA LYS A 225 -14.00 -13.89 -19.71
C LYS A 225 -15.50 -14.20 -19.69
N ASP A 226 -15.89 -15.46 -19.60
CA ASP A 226 -17.29 -15.89 -19.52
C ASP A 226 -17.98 -15.38 -18.24
N TRP A 227 -17.32 -15.46 -17.08
CA TRP A 227 -17.85 -14.90 -15.84
C TRP A 227 -18.07 -13.39 -15.91
N ILE A 228 -17.10 -12.66 -16.46
CA ILE A 228 -17.21 -11.20 -16.62
C ILE A 228 -18.31 -10.86 -17.63
N ASN A 229 -18.37 -11.55 -18.76
CA ASN A 229 -19.41 -11.35 -19.78
C ASN A 229 -20.82 -11.60 -19.25
N ALA A 230 -21.00 -12.62 -18.40
CA ALA A 230 -22.28 -12.89 -17.76
C ALA A 230 -22.72 -11.71 -16.89
N TRP A 231 -21.84 -11.22 -16.03
CA TRP A 231 -22.13 -10.06 -15.17
C TRP A 231 -22.25 -8.75 -15.96
N ASP A 232 -21.50 -8.58 -17.05
CA ASP A 232 -21.57 -7.39 -17.91
C ASP A 232 -22.95 -7.29 -18.58
N LYS A 233 -23.48 -8.43 -19.05
CA LYS A 233 -24.85 -8.53 -19.54
C LYS A 233 -25.88 -8.21 -18.46
N TRP A 234 -25.64 -8.61 -17.20
CA TRP A 234 -26.53 -8.26 -16.09
C TRP A 234 -26.52 -6.75 -15.83
N VAL A 235 -25.34 -6.13 -15.79
CA VAL A 235 -25.18 -4.68 -15.60
C VAL A 235 -25.92 -3.89 -16.68
N LYS A 236 -25.75 -4.27 -17.96
CA LYS A 236 -26.45 -3.65 -19.09
C LYS A 236 -27.97 -3.81 -18.98
N ARG A 237 -28.45 -5.03 -18.71
CA ARG A 237 -29.90 -5.28 -18.50
C ARG A 237 -30.47 -4.48 -17.33
N PHE A 238 -29.74 -4.36 -16.22
CA PHE A 238 -30.18 -3.57 -15.08
C PHE A 238 -30.41 -2.12 -15.51
N ARG A 239 -29.46 -1.52 -16.24
CA ARG A 239 -29.57 -0.15 -16.76
C ARG A 239 -30.74 0.02 -17.73
N ASP A 240 -30.92 -0.93 -18.65
CA ASP A 240 -32.02 -0.92 -19.62
C ASP A 240 -33.40 -0.94 -18.95
N HIS A 241 -33.56 -1.76 -17.90
CA HIS A 241 -34.83 -1.93 -17.19
C HIS A 241 -35.05 -0.90 -16.07
N ASN A 242 -34.00 -0.17 -15.67
CA ASN A 242 -34.03 0.81 -14.59
C ASN A 242 -33.40 2.15 -15.02
N PRO A 243 -33.95 2.82 -16.05
CA PRO A 243 -33.39 4.07 -16.55
C PRO A 243 -33.32 5.13 -15.43
N GLY A 244 -32.17 5.79 -15.31
CA GLY A 244 -31.92 6.81 -14.29
C GLY A 244 -31.61 6.29 -12.88
N LYS A 245 -31.76 4.98 -12.61
CA LYS A 245 -31.32 4.39 -11.33
C LYS A 245 -29.83 4.04 -11.37
N LYS A 246 -29.13 4.30 -10.28
CA LYS A 246 -27.76 3.83 -10.08
C LYS A 246 -27.77 2.34 -9.74
N LEU A 247 -26.72 1.63 -10.17
CA LEU A 247 -26.49 0.26 -9.74
C LEU A 247 -26.33 0.20 -8.21
N PRO A 248 -26.81 -0.87 -7.56
CA PRO A 248 -26.66 -1.04 -6.13
C PRO A 248 -25.19 -1.00 -5.67
N GLY A 249 -24.89 -0.20 -4.65
CA GLY A 249 -23.56 -0.14 -4.03
C GLY A 249 -23.29 -1.26 -3.01
N PHE A 250 -24.29 -2.07 -2.68
CA PHE A 250 -24.15 -3.26 -1.84
C PHE A 250 -23.80 -4.50 -2.70
N PRO A 251 -23.13 -5.53 -2.15
CA PRO A 251 -22.81 -6.71 -2.92
C PRO A 251 -24.06 -7.51 -3.30
N ILE A 252 -24.17 -7.82 -4.58
CA ILE A 252 -25.25 -8.60 -5.19
C ILE A 252 -24.87 -10.07 -5.09
N TRP A 253 -25.76 -10.88 -4.50
CA TRP A 253 -25.55 -12.31 -4.26
C TRP A 253 -26.63 -13.11 -4.98
N VAL A 254 -26.27 -13.77 -6.08
CA VAL A 254 -27.23 -14.61 -6.84
C VAL A 254 -27.82 -15.71 -5.95
N ASP A 255 -26.99 -16.28 -5.07
CA ASP A 255 -27.42 -17.34 -4.14
C ASP A 255 -28.41 -16.86 -3.06
N ALA A 256 -28.61 -15.54 -2.92
CA ALA A 256 -29.58 -14.94 -1.99
C ALA A 256 -30.84 -14.42 -2.71
N TRP A 257 -30.98 -14.66 -4.01
CA TRP A 257 -32.12 -14.17 -4.78
C TRP A 257 -33.37 -15.01 -4.52
N GLN A 258 -34.31 -14.37 -3.82
CA GLN A 258 -35.66 -14.83 -3.55
C GLN A 258 -36.56 -13.60 -3.47
N THR A 259 -37.89 -13.78 -3.50
CA THR A 259 -38.78 -12.63 -3.33
C THR A 259 -38.71 -12.09 -1.90
N THR A 260 -39.11 -10.84 -1.69
CA THR A 260 -39.23 -10.29 -0.33
C THR A 260 -40.24 -11.08 0.50
N GLU A 261 -41.32 -11.57 -0.11
CA GLU A 261 -42.32 -12.42 0.54
C GLU A 261 -41.71 -13.74 1.02
N ASP A 262 -40.97 -14.44 0.15
CA ASP A 262 -40.28 -15.69 0.51
C ASP A 262 -39.29 -15.47 1.67
N LEU A 263 -38.56 -14.35 1.66
CA LEU A 263 -37.62 -14.02 2.72
C LEU A 263 -38.34 -13.73 4.05
N GLU A 264 -39.45 -12.98 4.06
CA GLU A 264 -40.18 -12.73 5.30
C GLU A 264 -40.78 -14.02 5.88
N ILE A 265 -41.25 -14.96 5.04
CA ILE A 265 -41.72 -16.27 5.52
C ILE A 265 -40.58 -17.02 6.24
N GLN A 266 -39.36 -17.01 5.70
CA GLN A 266 -38.20 -17.62 6.37
C GLN A 266 -37.90 -16.94 7.72
N ILE A 267 -38.00 -15.61 7.78
CA ILE A 267 -37.78 -14.84 9.01
C ILE A 267 -38.86 -15.16 10.06
N GLU A 268 -40.13 -15.20 9.68
CA GLU A 268 -41.25 -15.51 10.57
C GLU A 268 -41.21 -16.96 11.07
N SER A 269 -40.69 -17.87 10.27
CA SER A 269 -40.53 -19.28 10.64
C SER A 269 -39.37 -19.54 11.62
N GLY A 270 -38.52 -18.55 11.88
CA GLY A 270 -37.32 -18.68 12.72
C GLY A 270 -36.10 -19.30 12.01
N GLU A 271 -36.17 -19.59 10.70
CA GLU A 271 -35.06 -20.19 9.94
C GLU A 271 -33.79 -19.32 9.95
N LEU A 272 -33.94 -18.01 10.12
CA LEU A 272 -32.85 -17.03 10.03
C LEU A 272 -32.49 -16.36 11.37
N ASP A 273 -32.95 -16.89 12.51
CA ASP A 273 -32.76 -16.28 13.83
C ASP A 273 -31.28 -16.12 14.22
N ASP A 274 -30.43 -17.07 13.81
CA ASP A 274 -28.99 -17.04 14.10
C ASP A 274 -28.18 -16.18 13.12
N VAL A 275 -28.82 -15.56 12.13
CA VAL A 275 -28.11 -14.77 11.11
C VAL A 275 -27.72 -13.40 11.67
N PRO A 276 -26.44 -13.01 11.64
CA PRO A 276 -26.02 -11.71 12.12
C PRO A 276 -26.72 -10.55 11.41
N ALA A 277 -27.04 -9.48 12.15
CA ALA A 277 -27.78 -8.32 11.64
C ALA A 277 -27.19 -7.72 10.35
N TRP A 278 -25.85 -7.67 10.24
CA TRP A 278 -25.18 -7.16 9.03
C TRP A 278 -25.45 -8.04 7.80
N LYS A 279 -25.56 -9.36 7.97
CA LYS A 279 -25.84 -10.31 6.89
C LYS A 279 -27.32 -10.27 6.52
N MET A 280 -28.22 -10.17 7.51
CA MET A 280 -29.65 -9.96 7.27
C MET A 280 -29.94 -8.70 6.46
N ASN A 281 -29.22 -7.59 6.72
CA ASN A 281 -29.33 -6.38 5.92
C ASN A 281 -29.04 -6.63 4.42
N PHE A 282 -28.00 -7.42 4.11
CA PHE A 282 -27.70 -7.77 2.72
C PHE A 282 -28.71 -8.74 2.10
N LEU A 283 -29.26 -9.69 2.87
CA LEU A 283 -30.32 -10.58 2.40
C LEU A 283 -31.58 -9.79 2.02
N ARG A 284 -32.04 -8.90 2.90
CA ARG A 284 -33.19 -8.01 2.63
C ARG A 284 -32.98 -7.15 1.39
N LYS A 285 -31.79 -6.53 1.25
CA LYS A 285 -31.43 -5.73 0.07
C LYS A 285 -31.40 -6.53 -1.23
N ASN A 286 -30.88 -7.76 -1.19
CA ASN A 286 -30.86 -8.64 -2.37
C ASN A 286 -32.27 -9.13 -2.74
N ALA A 287 -33.11 -9.47 -1.75
CA ALA A 287 -34.50 -9.88 -1.98
C ALA A 287 -35.32 -8.74 -2.59
N GLN A 288 -35.15 -7.51 -2.11
CA GLN A 288 -35.79 -6.33 -2.71
C GLN A 288 -35.32 -6.13 -4.17
N LEU A 289 -34.01 -6.09 -4.40
CA LEU A 289 -33.44 -5.94 -5.75
C LEU A 289 -33.98 -7.01 -6.70
N PHE A 290 -34.03 -8.27 -6.24
CA PHE A 290 -34.53 -9.38 -7.04
C PHE A 290 -36.03 -9.26 -7.30
N THR A 291 -36.84 -8.90 -6.29
CA THR A 291 -38.30 -8.74 -6.42
C THR A 291 -38.65 -7.68 -7.46
N GLU A 292 -37.99 -6.53 -7.42
CA GLU A 292 -38.18 -5.44 -8.40
C GLU A 292 -37.80 -5.84 -9.84
N ASN A 293 -37.02 -6.91 -10.00
CA ASN A 293 -36.37 -7.28 -11.27
C ASN A 293 -36.57 -8.77 -11.63
N ALA A 294 -37.53 -9.45 -10.99
CA ALA A 294 -37.55 -10.91 -10.90
C ALA A 294 -37.62 -11.60 -12.27
N ALA A 295 -38.45 -11.08 -13.17
CA ALA A 295 -38.67 -11.67 -14.49
C ALA A 295 -37.37 -11.76 -15.30
N TRP A 296 -36.67 -10.64 -15.47
CA TRP A 296 -35.44 -10.61 -16.28
C TRP A 296 -34.23 -11.18 -15.53
N CYS A 297 -34.19 -11.09 -14.19
CA CYS A 297 -33.17 -11.76 -13.37
C CYS A 297 -33.26 -13.29 -13.50
N ARG A 298 -34.47 -13.88 -13.46
CA ARG A 298 -34.67 -15.33 -13.70
C ARG A 298 -34.24 -15.72 -15.11
N ALA A 299 -34.65 -14.97 -16.13
CA ALA A 299 -34.23 -15.21 -17.51
C ALA A 299 -32.69 -15.11 -17.68
N TRP A 300 -32.06 -14.13 -17.02
CA TRP A 300 -30.61 -14.00 -17.02
C TRP A 300 -29.93 -15.20 -16.34
N MET A 301 -30.39 -15.66 -15.18
CA MET A 301 -29.80 -16.83 -14.50
C MET A 301 -29.80 -18.08 -15.38
N THR A 302 -30.88 -18.31 -16.13
CA THR A 302 -31.00 -19.46 -17.03
C THR A 302 -30.05 -19.36 -18.22
N THR A 303 -29.82 -18.15 -18.73
CA THR A 303 -29.04 -17.93 -19.97
C THR A 303 -27.56 -17.64 -19.73
N SER A 304 -27.18 -17.26 -18.51
CA SER A 304 -25.80 -16.86 -18.18
C SER A 304 -24.91 -18.01 -17.71
N GLY A 305 -25.49 -19.13 -17.29
CA GLY A 305 -24.75 -20.23 -16.64
C GLY A 305 -24.23 -19.88 -15.25
N VAL A 306 -24.66 -18.76 -14.65
CA VAL A 306 -24.11 -18.25 -13.39
C VAL A 306 -24.21 -19.25 -12.23
N LYS A 307 -25.21 -20.14 -12.24
CA LYS A 307 -25.40 -21.17 -11.21
C LYS A 307 -24.25 -22.17 -11.16
N ASP A 308 -23.60 -22.40 -12.30
CA ASP A 308 -22.48 -23.33 -12.44
C ASP A 308 -21.13 -22.68 -12.11
N PHE A 309 -21.12 -21.36 -11.86
CA PHE A 309 -19.90 -20.66 -11.52
C PHE A 309 -19.43 -21.03 -10.09
N PRO A 310 -18.13 -20.88 -9.80
CA PRO A 310 -17.65 -20.95 -8.43
C PRO A 310 -18.42 -19.96 -7.52
N PRO A 311 -18.67 -20.28 -6.23
CA PRO A 311 -19.45 -19.40 -5.34
C PRO A 311 -18.94 -17.95 -5.25
N SER A 312 -17.63 -17.74 -5.36
CA SER A 312 -17.02 -16.39 -5.36
C SER A 312 -17.22 -15.62 -6.68
N ARG A 313 -17.73 -16.28 -7.73
CA ARG A 313 -18.05 -15.69 -9.05
C ARG A 313 -19.54 -15.47 -9.25
N ARG A 314 -20.37 -15.93 -8.32
CA ARG A 314 -21.81 -15.67 -8.23
C ARG A 314 -22.16 -14.38 -7.48
N LYS A 315 -21.16 -13.54 -7.20
CA LYS A 315 -21.30 -12.31 -6.43
C LYS A 315 -20.68 -11.15 -7.19
N LEU A 316 -21.39 -10.03 -7.28
CA LEU A 316 -20.93 -8.78 -7.90
C LEU A 316 -20.92 -7.65 -6.86
N GLU A 317 -19.82 -6.92 -6.80
CA GLU A 317 -19.69 -5.70 -6.00
C GLU A 317 -19.40 -4.53 -6.93
N TRP A 318 -20.44 -3.73 -7.23
CA TRP A 318 -20.36 -2.60 -8.15
C TRP A 318 -19.95 -1.32 -7.41
N GLN A 319 -18.75 -0.81 -7.70
CA GLN A 319 -18.22 0.46 -7.18
C GLN A 319 -17.78 1.39 -8.32
N ALA A 320 -18.23 1.12 -9.55
CA ALA A 320 -17.79 1.79 -10.78
C ALA A 320 -18.68 2.96 -11.20
N GLN A 321 -19.46 3.52 -10.27
CA GLN A 321 -20.31 4.69 -10.50
C GLN A 321 -21.20 4.49 -11.74
N ASP A 322 -21.15 5.42 -12.69
CA ASP A 322 -22.00 5.47 -13.87
C ASP A 322 -21.42 4.73 -15.09
N ILE A 323 -20.28 4.02 -14.95
CA ILE A 323 -19.65 3.24 -16.04
C ILE A 323 -20.62 2.18 -16.59
N GLU A 324 -20.71 2.05 -17.92
CA GLU A 324 -21.73 1.21 -18.55
C GLU A 324 -21.36 -0.28 -18.61
N SER A 325 -20.07 -0.61 -18.74
CA SER A 325 -19.59 -1.97 -18.91
C SER A 325 -18.55 -2.36 -17.87
N LEU A 326 -18.54 -3.63 -17.47
CA LEU A 326 -17.43 -4.20 -16.70
C LEU A 326 -16.10 -4.13 -17.46
N TRP A 327 -16.15 -4.18 -18.80
CA TRP A 327 -14.95 -4.08 -19.63
C TRP A 327 -14.35 -2.67 -19.66
N ASP A 328 -15.06 -1.66 -19.16
CA ASP A 328 -14.51 -0.31 -18.96
C ASP A 328 -14.02 -0.08 -17.51
N CYS A 329 -14.13 -1.11 -16.66
CA CYS A 329 -13.75 -1.05 -15.26
C CYS A 329 -12.35 -1.61 -15.00
N LEU A 330 -11.77 -1.19 -13.87
CA LEU A 330 -10.79 -1.99 -13.15
C LEU A 330 -11.53 -3.05 -12.30
N MET A 331 -11.12 -4.31 -12.41
CA MET A 331 -11.79 -5.42 -11.75
C MET A 331 -10.88 -6.21 -10.82
N HIS A 332 -11.47 -6.84 -9.80
CA HIS A 332 -10.79 -7.80 -8.93
C HIS A 332 -11.65 -9.02 -8.71
N PHE A 333 -11.05 -10.17 -8.94
CA PHE A 333 -11.58 -11.42 -8.47
C PHE A 333 -11.23 -11.61 -6.99
N ARG A 334 -12.23 -11.59 -6.11
CA ARG A 334 -12.05 -11.73 -4.66
C ARG A 334 -12.79 -12.96 -4.14
N PRO A 335 -12.43 -13.49 -2.95
CA PRO A 335 -13.26 -14.48 -2.27
C PRO A 335 -14.71 -13.99 -2.06
N SER A 336 -14.89 -12.68 -1.87
CA SER A 336 -16.19 -12.04 -1.65
C SER A 336 -17.00 -11.78 -2.93
N GLY A 337 -16.41 -11.89 -4.13
CA GLY A 337 -17.08 -11.54 -5.38
C GLY A 337 -16.17 -10.96 -6.46
N LEU A 338 -16.73 -10.76 -7.64
CA LEU A 338 -16.16 -9.87 -8.65
C LEU A 338 -16.43 -8.42 -8.22
N ARG A 339 -15.36 -7.66 -7.95
CA ARG A 339 -15.48 -6.23 -7.66
C ARG A 339 -15.12 -5.42 -8.90
N ALA A 340 -15.91 -4.40 -9.20
CA ALA A 340 -15.67 -3.46 -10.29
C ALA A 340 -15.53 -2.03 -9.78
N LYS A 341 -14.54 -1.28 -10.27
CA LYS A 341 -14.23 0.10 -9.91
C LYS A 341 -13.90 0.92 -11.17
N PRO A 342 -13.97 2.26 -11.11
CA PRO A 342 -13.45 3.08 -12.18
C PRO A 342 -11.96 2.82 -12.39
N ALA A 343 -11.50 2.86 -13.63
CA ALA A 343 -10.10 2.67 -13.99
C ALA A 343 -9.24 3.92 -13.71
N THR A 344 -9.48 4.59 -12.58
CA THR A 344 -8.76 5.78 -12.13
C THR A 344 -7.59 5.41 -11.25
N TYR A 345 -7.81 4.56 -10.24
CA TYR A 345 -6.76 4.11 -9.34
C TYR A 345 -6.85 2.62 -9.01
N VAL A 346 -5.69 2.01 -8.87
CA VAL A 346 -5.51 0.62 -8.46
C VAL A 346 -5.53 0.57 -6.92
N PRO A 347 -6.20 -0.40 -6.27
CA PRO A 347 -5.99 -0.63 -4.85
C PRO A 347 -4.54 -1.07 -4.57
N ALA A 348 -4.11 -1.00 -3.32
CA ALA A 348 -2.84 -1.61 -2.92
C ALA A 348 -2.75 -3.06 -3.40
N LEU A 349 -1.59 -3.43 -3.95
CA LEU A 349 -1.28 -4.80 -4.31
C LEU A 349 -1.24 -5.63 -3.03
N VAL A 350 -2.20 -6.52 -2.85
CA VAL A 350 -2.21 -7.47 -1.73
C VAL A 350 -1.65 -8.78 -2.24
N ALA A 351 -0.66 -9.32 -1.54
CA ALA A 351 0.00 -10.56 -1.89
C ALA A 351 -1.02 -11.66 -2.24
N ILE A 352 -0.82 -12.28 -3.41
CA ILE A 352 -1.24 -13.63 -3.79
C ILE A 352 -2.67 -13.84 -4.36
N THR A 353 -3.67 -12.97 -4.18
CA THR A 353 -5.05 -13.32 -4.67
C THR A 353 -5.85 -12.29 -5.45
N GLN A 354 -5.38 -11.05 -5.60
CA GLN A 354 -6.21 -9.98 -6.19
C GLN A 354 -5.43 -9.10 -7.18
N THR A 355 -4.65 -9.69 -8.09
CA THR A 355 -4.07 -8.93 -9.21
C THR A 355 -5.19 -8.25 -9.98
N SER A 356 -5.07 -6.94 -10.16
CA SER A 356 -6.09 -6.13 -10.81
C SER A 356 -6.22 -6.53 -12.28
N ILE A 357 -7.44 -6.60 -12.75
CA ILE A 357 -7.80 -6.85 -14.14
C ILE A 357 -8.14 -5.51 -14.77
N VAL A 358 -7.46 -5.17 -15.86
CA VAL A 358 -7.79 -4.00 -16.66
C VAL A 358 -8.81 -4.42 -17.70
N GLY A 359 -10.07 -4.00 -17.53
CA GLY A 359 -11.18 -4.44 -18.38
C GLY A 359 -10.88 -4.22 -19.86
N LYS A 360 -10.46 -3.01 -20.23
CA LYS A 360 -10.23 -2.64 -21.65
C LYS A 360 -9.21 -3.56 -22.31
N GLN A 361 -8.16 -3.93 -21.56
CA GLN A 361 -7.08 -4.78 -22.04
C GLN A 361 -7.36 -6.28 -21.88
N ARG A 362 -8.46 -6.65 -21.20
CA ARG A 362 -8.89 -8.05 -20.98
C ARG A 362 -7.80 -8.95 -20.39
N ARG A 363 -6.93 -8.36 -19.57
CA ARG A 363 -5.79 -9.01 -18.92
C ARG A 363 -5.59 -8.50 -17.50
N ARG A 364 -4.77 -9.22 -16.75
CA ARG A 364 -4.24 -8.74 -15.47
C ARG A 364 -3.14 -7.70 -15.70
N LEU A 365 -2.93 -6.84 -14.71
CA LEU A 365 -1.70 -6.05 -14.63
C LEU A 365 -0.50 -6.98 -14.63
N ALA A 366 0.53 -6.64 -15.40
CA ALA A 366 1.81 -7.33 -15.42
C ALA A 366 2.71 -6.88 -14.25
N PRO A 367 3.74 -7.65 -13.88
CA PRO A 367 4.68 -7.28 -12.83
C PRO A 367 5.35 -5.92 -13.07
N GLN A 368 5.72 -5.61 -14.32
CA GLN A 368 6.35 -4.33 -14.64
C GLN A 368 5.39 -3.15 -14.47
N GLU A 369 4.11 -3.31 -14.83
CA GLU A 369 3.09 -2.28 -14.60
C GLU A 369 2.84 -2.09 -13.10
N ALA A 370 2.85 -3.18 -12.33
CA ALA A 370 2.80 -3.12 -10.88
C ALA A 370 4.04 -2.42 -10.27
N ALA A 371 5.23 -2.60 -10.86
CA ALA A 371 6.46 -1.89 -10.49
C ALA A 371 6.38 -0.39 -10.78
N ARG A 372 5.86 -0.01 -11.96
CA ARG A 372 5.55 1.40 -12.30
C ARG A 372 4.64 2.04 -11.26
N LEU A 373 3.60 1.32 -10.80
CA LEU A 373 2.70 1.79 -9.73
C LEU A 373 3.38 1.92 -8.36
N GLN A 374 4.51 1.24 -8.12
CA GLN A 374 5.35 1.45 -6.93
C GLN A 374 6.40 2.57 -7.12
N GLY A 375 6.52 3.14 -8.33
CA GLY A 375 7.48 4.19 -8.63
C GLY A 375 8.82 3.70 -9.16
N PHE A 376 8.94 2.41 -9.50
CA PHE A 376 10.12 1.89 -10.19
C PHE A 376 10.02 2.12 -11.71
N PRO A 377 11.12 2.42 -12.40
CA PRO A 377 11.15 2.61 -13.84
C PRO A 377 11.23 1.25 -14.57
N ASP A 378 11.20 1.25 -15.90
CA ASP A 378 11.15 0.03 -16.71
C ASP A 378 12.45 -0.79 -16.68
N GLU A 379 13.56 -0.12 -16.35
CA GLU A 379 14.88 -0.71 -16.16
C GLU A 379 14.97 -1.57 -14.88
N PHE A 380 14.03 -1.43 -13.94
CA PHE A 380 13.99 -2.24 -12.74
C PHE A 380 13.66 -3.70 -13.08
N SER A 381 14.54 -4.62 -12.70
CA SER A 381 14.48 -6.03 -13.10
C SER A 381 14.10 -6.95 -11.95
N PHE A 382 13.25 -7.94 -12.24
CA PHE A 382 12.91 -9.02 -11.32
C PHE A 382 13.71 -10.31 -11.57
N ALA A 383 14.77 -10.27 -12.39
CA ALA A 383 15.66 -11.40 -12.67
C ALA A 383 14.92 -12.73 -13.00
N GLY A 384 13.86 -12.64 -13.81
CA GLY A 384 13.04 -13.80 -14.21
C GLY A 384 12.29 -14.51 -13.08
N GLN A 385 12.16 -13.88 -11.92
CA GLN A 385 11.49 -14.47 -10.75
C GLN A 385 10.01 -14.78 -11.04
N PRO A 386 9.43 -15.85 -10.44
CA PRO A 386 8.00 -16.12 -10.54
C PRO A 386 7.13 -14.95 -10.10
N ASP A 387 6.12 -14.63 -10.91
CA ASP A 387 5.16 -13.53 -10.71
C ASP A 387 4.54 -13.48 -9.31
N ALA A 388 4.21 -14.65 -8.75
CA ALA A 388 3.62 -14.73 -7.41
C ALA A 388 4.53 -14.11 -6.34
N LYS A 389 5.84 -14.33 -6.43
CA LYS A 389 6.83 -13.73 -5.54
C LYS A 389 6.98 -12.23 -5.84
N THR A 390 6.99 -11.86 -7.12
CA THR A 390 7.12 -10.46 -7.55
C THR A 390 5.95 -9.60 -7.06
N TYR A 391 4.70 -10.05 -7.23
CA TYR A 391 3.54 -9.33 -6.69
C TYR A 391 3.55 -9.25 -5.17
N LYS A 392 4.03 -10.28 -4.46
CA LYS A 392 4.20 -10.25 -3.01
C LYS A 392 5.21 -9.18 -2.61
N GLN A 393 6.38 -9.14 -3.25
CA GLN A 393 7.42 -8.15 -2.99
C GLN A 393 6.95 -6.73 -3.29
N LEU A 394 6.30 -6.49 -4.44
CA LEU A 394 5.71 -5.19 -4.78
C LEU A 394 4.58 -4.78 -3.82
N GLY A 395 3.81 -5.76 -3.32
CA GLY A 395 2.79 -5.53 -2.30
C GLY A 395 3.37 -5.10 -0.96
N ASN A 396 4.54 -5.61 -0.60
CA ASN A 396 5.25 -5.31 0.65
C ASN A 396 6.16 -4.08 0.55
N GLY A 397 6.65 -3.74 -0.66
CA GLY A 397 7.56 -2.63 -0.88
C GLY A 397 6.97 -1.26 -0.54
N VAL A 398 7.85 -0.30 -0.28
CA VAL A 398 7.48 1.11 -0.11
C VAL A 398 7.44 1.81 -1.48
N ASN A 399 6.54 2.77 -1.63
CA ASN A 399 6.42 3.51 -2.89
C ASN A 399 7.48 4.61 -2.97
N VAL A 400 8.24 4.63 -4.07
CA VAL A 400 9.40 5.52 -4.26
C VAL A 400 9.01 7.00 -4.22
N GLY A 401 7.94 7.39 -4.91
CA GLY A 401 7.45 8.76 -4.94
C GLY A 401 6.97 9.25 -3.57
N VAL A 402 6.35 8.37 -2.79
CA VAL A 402 5.93 8.70 -1.43
C VAL A 402 7.14 8.93 -0.53
N VAL A 403 8.12 8.02 -0.51
CA VAL A 403 9.35 8.17 0.27
C VAL A 403 10.09 9.46 -0.10
N TRP A 404 10.22 9.73 -1.40
CA TRP A 404 10.86 10.93 -1.93
C TRP A 404 10.22 12.20 -1.35
N ASN A 405 8.89 12.34 -1.50
CA ASN A 405 8.19 13.52 -1.01
C ASN A 405 8.14 13.62 0.51
N MET A 406 8.05 12.49 1.23
CA MET A 406 8.12 12.48 2.69
C MET A 406 9.44 13.07 3.19
N LEU A 407 10.57 12.72 2.58
CA LEU A 407 11.86 13.30 2.96
C LEU A 407 11.95 14.79 2.61
N LYS A 408 11.48 15.24 1.44
CA LYS A 408 11.48 16.68 1.09
C LYS A 408 10.65 17.49 2.08
N MET A 409 9.41 17.07 2.33
CA MET A 409 8.51 17.76 3.26
C MET A 409 9.04 17.71 4.71
N HIS A 410 9.70 16.63 5.12
CA HIS A 410 10.35 16.54 6.43
C HIS A 410 11.50 17.55 6.55
N CYS A 411 12.36 17.62 5.52
CA CYS A 411 13.46 18.57 5.47
C CYS A 411 12.98 20.02 5.50
N ASP A 412 11.88 20.34 4.81
CA ASP A 412 11.29 21.68 4.85
C ASP A 412 10.74 22.03 6.23
N ARG A 413 10.09 21.07 6.91
CA ARG A 413 9.54 21.26 8.27
C ARG A 413 10.64 21.53 9.29
N ASP A 414 11.70 20.73 9.28
CA ASP A 414 12.75 20.75 10.31
C ASP A 414 14.05 21.41 9.82
N ARG A 415 13.96 22.23 8.76
CA ARG A 415 15.10 22.85 8.08
C ARG A 415 16.08 23.53 9.03
N ARG A 416 15.59 24.31 10.00
CA ARG A 416 16.43 25.03 10.98
C ARG A 416 17.32 24.11 11.81
N ILE A 417 16.78 22.96 12.23
CA ILE A 417 17.52 21.97 13.02
C ILE A 417 18.56 21.31 12.12
N LEU A 418 18.16 20.91 10.91
CA LEU A 418 19.06 20.28 9.93
C LEU A 418 20.21 21.21 9.51
N GLU A 419 19.97 22.52 9.39
CA GLU A 419 21.00 23.52 9.08
C GLU A 419 22.06 23.64 10.19
N SER A 420 21.74 23.28 11.43
CA SER A 420 22.66 23.40 12.57
C SER A 420 23.81 22.38 12.53
N THR A 421 23.60 21.21 11.92
CA THR A 421 24.60 20.11 11.91
C THR A 421 25.22 19.89 10.53
N ALA A 422 26.44 19.32 10.49
CA ALA A 422 27.08 18.99 9.21
C ALA A 422 26.32 17.92 8.42
N SER A 423 25.80 16.90 9.13
CA SER A 423 24.96 15.85 8.56
C SER A 423 23.67 16.41 7.96
N GLY A 424 22.94 17.24 8.73
CA GLY A 424 21.70 17.85 8.24
C GLY A 424 21.93 18.74 7.02
N ARG A 425 23.03 19.50 6.97
CA ARG A 425 23.43 20.26 5.76
C ARG A 425 23.71 19.36 4.56
N ARG A 426 24.30 18.16 4.72
CA ARG A 426 24.46 17.20 3.61
C ARG A 426 23.11 16.72 3.08
N ILE A 427 22.18 16.40 3.98
CA ILE A 427 20.82 15.97 3.62
C ILE A 427 20.11 17.10 2.87
N LEU A 428 20.09 18.32 3.42
CA LEU A 428 19.43 19.48 2.80
C LEU A 428 20.00 19.79 1.42
N ASN A 429 21.33 19.82 1.27
CA ASN A 429 21.97 20.06 -0.03
C ASN A 429 21.54 19.04 -1.08
N ALA A 430 21.40 17.76 -0.70
CA ALA A 430 20.96 16.71 -1.61
C ALA A 430 19.46 16.84 -1.95
N VAL A 431 18.62 17.10 -0.95
CA VAL A 431 17.16 17.27 -1.10
C VAL A 431 16.82 18.51 -1.95
N ASP A 432 17.52 19.62 -1.74
CA ASP A 432 17.34 20.87 -2.47
C ASP A 432 17.84 20.75 -3.93
N ALA A 433 18.90 19.97 -4.16
CA ALA A 433 19.40 19.68 -5.50
C ALA A 433 18.58 18.61 -6.25
N ALA A 434 17.81 17.79 -5.52
CA ALA A 434 17.02 16.72 -6.10
C ALA A 434 15.83 17.27 -6.91
N PRO A 435 15.52 16.68 -8.09
CA PRO A 435 14.38 17.11 -8.90
C PRO A 435 13.04 16.98 -8.14
N THR A 436 11.99 17.59 -8.69
CA THR A 436 10.64 17.51 -8.11
C THR A 436 10.13 16.07 -8.09
N SER A 437 10.30 15.33 -9.19
CA SER A 437 9.94 13.91 -9.30
C SER A 437 11.17 13.00 -9.19
N PRO A 438 11.07 11.83 -8.53
CA PRO A 438 12.13 10.82 -8.50
C PRO A 438 12.38 10.15 -9.87
N ASP A 439 11.44 10.19 -10.81
CA ASP A 439 11.38 9.24 -11.93
C ASP A 439 12.67 9.19 -12.76
N GLU A 440 13.17 10.35 -13.20
CA GLU A 440 14.41 10.43 -13.99
C GLU A 440 15.66 10.14 -13.17
N ALA A 441 15.66 10.53 -11.89
CA ALA A 441 16.79 10.29 -11.00
C ALA A 441 16.98 8.79 -10.73
N VAL A 442 15.88 8.07 -10.49
CA VAL A 442 15.88 6.62 -10.26
C VAL A 442 16.20 5.86 -11.54
N ARG A 443 15.65 6.27 -12.68
CA ARG A 443 16.01 5.70 -13.99
C ARG A 443 17.53 5.72 -14.23
N LYS A 444 18.18 6.86 -13.96
CA LYS A 444 19.64 7.02 -14.12
C LYS A 444 20.48 6.15 -13.17
N LEU A 445 19.92 5.68 -12.05
CA LEU A 445 20.61 4.75 -11.18
C LEU A 445 20.68 3.35 -11.80
N LEU A 446 19.58 2.91 -12.40
CA LEU A 446 19.41 1.56 -12.94
C LEU A 446 19.93 1.40 -14.38
N ALA A 447 20.16 2.51 -15.09
CA ALA A 447 20.72 2.50 -16.44
C ALA A 447 22.26 2.29 -16.48
N ARG A 448 22.89 1.99 -15.34
CA ARG A 448 24.33 1.77 -15.18
C ARG A 448 24.63 0.28 -15.12
#